data_AF-A0A381X185-F1
#
_entry.id   AF-A0A381X185-F1
#
_cell.length_a   1.000
_cell.length_b   1.000
_cell.length_c   1.000
_cell.angle_alpha   90.00
_cell.angle_beta   90.00
_cell.angle_gamma   90.00
#
_symmetry.space_group_name_H-M   'P 1'
#
loop_
_entity.id
_entity.type
_entity.pdbx_description
1 polymer ?
#
loop_
_entity_poly.entity_id
_entity_poly.type
_entity_poly.pdbx_seq_one_letter_code
_entity_poly.pdbx_strand_id
1 'polypeptide(L)' 'MFQHEISVLRDTFRRLIRRHAKTNITKLITKTHPADMAVLYRFFTDMEQKTLFNLMMDMEQVSEFL' A
#
# COMPACT_ATOMS: atom_id res chain seq x y z
N MET A 1 9.14 -2.27 18.45
CA MET A 1 9.53 -3.01 17.23
C MET A 1 8.53 -2.74 16.10
N PHE A 2 7.24 -3.07 16.27
CA PHE A 2 6.16 -2.83 15.29
C PHE A 2 6.08 -1.44 14.66
N GLN A 3 6.26 -0.36 15.44
CA GLN A 3 6.13 1.01 14.90
C GLN A 3 7.22 1.36 13.87
N HIS A 4 8.42 0.82 14.02
CA HIS A 4 9.52 1.07 13.09
C HIS A 4 9.27 0.35 11.76
N GLU A 5 8.83 -0.91 11.80
CA GLU A 5 8.51 -1.69 10.60
C GLU A 5 7.36 -1.06 9.80
N ILE A 6 6.31 -0.58 10.48
CA ILE A 6 5.22 0.19 9.85
C ILE A 6 5.75 1.46 9.18
N SER A 7 6.66 2.19 9.82
CA SER A 7 7.23 3.41 9.24
C SER A 7 8.07 3.12 7.97
N VAL A 8 8.90 2.08 8.01
CA VAL A 8 9.74 1.66 6.88
C VAL A 8 8.90 1.18 5.70
N LEU A 9 7.85 0.40 5.98
CA LEU A 9 6.94 -0.11 4.95
C LEU A 9 6.14 1.03 4.32
N ARG A 10 5.57 1.93 5.13
CA ARG A 10 4.91 3.15 4.67
C ARG A 10 5.81 4.00 3.78
N ASP A 11 7.03 4.29 4.24
CA ASP A 11 7.96 5.14 3.50
C ASP A 11 8.43 4.47 2.21
N THR A 12 8.47 3.14 2.19
CA THR A 12 8.68 2.35 0.97
C THR A 12 7.51 2.52 -0.01
N PHE A 13 6.25 2.37 0.43
CA PHE A 13 5.09 2.63 -0.43
C PHE A 13 5.12 4.05 -1.02
N ARG A 14 5.35 5.07 -0.19
CA ARG A 14 5.45 6.48 -0.67
C ARG A 14 6.55 6.67 -1.72
N ARG A 15 7.73 6.08 -1.47
CA ARG A 15 8.85 6.11 -2.43
C ARG A 15 8.46 5.47 -3.76
N LEU A 16 7.74 4.35 -3.73
CA LEU A 16 7.29 3.65 -4.93
C LEU A 16 6.21 4.43 -5.70
N ILE A 17 5.27 5.05 -4.98
CA ILE A 17 4.22 5.91 -5.57
C ILE A 17 4.84 7.10 -6.29
N ARG A 18 5.76 7.83 -5.62
CA ARG A 18 6.42 9.02 -6.18
C ARG A 18 7.19 8.76 -7.47
N ARG A 19 7.71 7.54 -7.66
CA ARG A 19 8.45 7.14 -8.87
C ARG A 19 7.61 6.38 -9.89
N HIS A 20 6.29 6.30 -9.68
CA HIS A 20 5.35 5.57 -10.54
C HIS A 20 5.74 4.10 -10.79
N ALA A 21 6.39 3.43 -9.84
CA ALA A 21 6.85 2.05 -9.99
C ALA A 21 5.71 1.04 -9.75
N LYS A 22 4.67 1.07 -10.59
CA LYS A 22 3.43 0.28 -10.45
C LYS A 22 3.69 -1.20 -10.16
N THR A 23 4.52 -1.86 -10.96
CA THR A 23 4.86 -3.29 -10.78
C THR A 23 5.42 -3.60 -9.38
N ASN A 24 6.21 -2.68 -8.82
CA ASN A 24 6.78 -2.88 -7.49
C ASN A 24 5.76 -2.60 -6.39
N ILE A 25 4.84 -1.67 -6.60
CA ILE A 25 3.73 -1.39 -5.69
C ILE A 25 2.82 -2.61 -5.63
N THR A 26 2.38 -3.12 -6.78
CA THR A 26 1.59 -4.35 -6.91
C THR A 26 2.24 -5.51 -6.16
N LYS A 27 3.54 -5.78 -6.42
CA LYS A 27 4.29 -6.83 -5.71
C LYS A 27 4.40 -6.62 -4.21
N LEU A 28 4.35 -5.38 -3.74
CA LEU A 28 4.41 -5.08 -2.31
C LEU A 28 3.04 -5.23 -1.66
N ILE A 29 1.97 -4.80 -2.34
CA ILE A 29 0.58 -5.03 -1.93
C ILE A 29 0.34 -6.53 -1.76
N THR A 30 0.67 -7.36 -2.75
CA THR A 30 0.44 -8.81 -2.66
C THR A 30 1.20 -9.52 -1.56
N LYS A 31 2.31 -8.94 -1.08
CA LYS A 31 3.14 -9.48 0.00
C LYS A 31 2.78 -8.93 1.37
N THR A 32 1.98 -7.88 1.42
CA THR A 32 1.56 -7.24 2.67
C THR A 32 0.26 -7.89 3.12
N HIS A 33 0.20 -8.35 4.37
CA HIS A 33 -1.01 -8.94 4.91
C HIS A 33 -2.17 -7.90 4.87
N PRO A 34 -3.42 -8.29 4.54
CA PRO A 34 -4.53 -7.34 4.43
C PRO A 34 -4.71 -6.46 5.68
N ALA A 35 -4.57 -7.03 6.87
CA ALA A 35 -4.65 -6.27 8.13
C ALA A 35 -3.53 -5.20 8.26
N ASP A 36 -2.30 -5.52 7.86
CA ASP A 36 -1.19 -4.55 7.87
C ASP A 36 -1.42 -3.47 6.84
N MET A 37 -1.94 -3.84 5.66
CA MET A 37 -2.30 -2.89 4.62
C MET A 37 -3.39 -1.94 5.12
N ALA A 38 -4.40 -2.43 5.84
CA ALA A 38 -5.49 -1.60 6.39
C ALA A 38 -4.95 -0.59 7.41
N VAL A 39 -4.02 -1.01 8.25
CA VAL A 39 -3.33 -0.11 9.20
C VAL A 39 -2.53 0.96 8.45
N LEU A 40 -1.73 0.57 7.45
CA LEU A 40 -0.91 1.48 6.63
C LEU A 40 -1.75 2.47 5.84
N TYR A 41 -2.88 2.00 5.30
CA TYR A 41 -3.78 2.79 4.46
C TYR A 41 -4.22 4.08 5.15
N ARG A 42 -4.48 4.00 6.47
CA ARG A 42 -4.86 5.14 7.31
C ARG A 42 -3.80 6.23 7.43
N PHE A 43 -2.54 5.94 7.09
CA PHE A 43 -1.44 6.90 7.17
C PHE A 43 -1.07 7.53 5.81
N PHE A 44 -1.69 7.10 4.72
CA PHE A 44 -1.50 7.70 3.39
C PHE A 44 -2.40 8.93 3.21
N THR A 45 -1.93 9.86 2.39
CA THR A 45 -2.75 11.00 1.93
C THR A 45 -3.85 10.53 0.97
N ASP A 46 -4.89 11.34 0.77
CA ASP A 46 -5.99 11.01 -0.15
C ASP A 46 -5.50 10.65 -1.57
N MET A 47 -4.45 11.32 -2.05
CA MET A 47 -3.86 11.06 -3.37
C MET A 47 -3.13 9.71 -3.43
N GLU A 48 -2.39 9.37 -2.36
CA GLU A 48 -1.71 8.09 -2.22
C GLU A 48 -2.72 6.94 -2.06
N GLN A 49 -3.74 7.14 -1.22
CA GLN A 49 -4.85 6.22 -1.01
C GLN A 49 -5.60 5.93 -2.32
N LYS A 50 -5.94 6.96 -3.10
CA LYS A 50 -6.59 6.81 -4.42
C LYS A 50 -5.71 6.02 -5.39
N THR A 51 -4.41 6.31 -5.40
CA THR A 51 -3.45 5.59 -6.25
C THR A 51 -3.40 4.10 -5.89
N LEU A 52 -3.30 3.79 -4.60
CA LEU A 52 -3.25 2.42 -4.10
C LEU A 52 -4.57 1.69 -4.32
N PHE A 53 -5.70 2.33 -4.07
CA PHE A 53 -7.03 1.75 -4.27
C PHE A 53 -7.27 1.40 -5.74
N ASN A 54 -6.94 2.30 -6.66
CA ASN A 54 -7.04 2.02 -8.10
C ASN A 54 -6.16 0.82 -8.49
N LEU A 55 -4.93 0.74 -7.97
CA LEU A 55 -4.05 -0.41 -8.22
C LEU A 55 -4.62 -1.72 -7.65
N MET A 56 -5.24 -1.69 -6.47
CA MET A 56 -5.87 -2.87 -5.88
C MET A 56 -7.11 -3.30 -6.67
N MET A 57 -7.90 -2.35 -7.17
CA MET A 57 -9.06 -2.60 -8.04
C MET A 57 -8.62 -3.28 -9.34
N ASP A 58 -7.55 -2.79 -9.97
CA ASP A 58 -6.96 -3.39 -11.18
C ASP A 58 -6.45 -4.83 -10.94
N MET A 59 -6.22 -5.20 -9.67
CA MET A 59 -5.71 -6.51 -9.27
C MET A 59 -6.79 -7.46 -8.71
N GLU A 60 -8.07 -7.04 -8.66
CA GLU A 60 -9.18 -7.76 -7.99
C GLU A 60 -8.96 -8.05 -6.49
N GLN A 61 -7.96 -7.44 -5.84
CA GLN A 61 -7.59 -7.71 -4.44
C GLN A 61 -8.34 -6.88 -3.39
N VAL A 62 -9.24 -5.99 -3.80
CA VAL A 62 -9.94 -5.08 -2.88
C VAL A 62 -10.86 -5.82 -1.90
N SER A 63 -11.38 -6.99 -2.28
CA SER A 63 -12.32 -7.76 -1.46
C SER A 63 -11.71 -8.37 -0.19
N GLU A 64 -10.40 -8.62 -0.15
CA GLU A 64 -9.71 -9.18 1.02
C GLU A 64 -9.33 -8.10 2.07
N PHE A 65 -9.42 -6.84 1.68
CA PHE A 65 -8.94 -5.68 2.44
C PHE A 65 -10.06 -4.88 3.12
N LEU A 66 -11.25 -4.80 2.51
CA LEU A 66 -12.43 -4.08 3.03
C LEU A 66 -13.17 -4.89 4.10
#